data_AF-A0AAV1XM46-F1
#
_entry.id   AF-A0AAV1XM46-F1
#
_cell.length_a   1.000
_cell.length_b   1.000
_cell.length_c   1.000
_cell.angle_alpha   90.00
_cell.angle_beta   90.00
_cell.angle_gamma   90.00
#
_symmetry.space_group_name_H-M   'P 1'
#
loop_
_entity.id
_entity.type
_entity.pdbx_description
1 polymer ?
#
loop_
_entity_poly.entity_id
_entity_poly.type
_entity_poly.pdbx_seq_one_letter_code
_entity_poly.pdbx_strand_id
1 'polypeptide(L)'
;MAAFKLKVPGFTYHMLSMKRRGSMKNKCFLARVKATNTIKLINTLIANSGSDPRAKSHYSACLTHFNNNNKGVLKHLDNIQHTLKMRDYYGVFQATTVFIVDVEDCIIKDDPTYFDKSNLPQSADIFERVLDIILTISKYLIRK
;
A
#
# COMPACT_ATOMS: atom_id res chain seq x y z
N MET A 1 14.11 -4.60 -12.61
CA MET A 1 13.55 -3.39 -11.96
C MET A 1 12.50 -2.81 -12.89
N ALA A 2 11.21 -2.94 -12.57
CA ALA A 2 10.14 -2.36 -13.38
C ALA A 2 10.04 -0.85 -13.09
N ALA A 3 10.00 -0.04 -14.14
CA ALA A 3 9.97 1.41 -14.06
C ALA A 3 8.53 1.90 -13.85
N PHE A 4 8.26 2.53 -12.71
CA PHE A 4 6.98 3.18 -12.43
C PHE A 4 6.88 4.48 -13.26
N LYS A 5 5.99 4.49 -14.26
CA LYS A 5 5.74 5.67 -15.08
C LYS A 5 4.75 6.58 -14.35
N LEU A 6 5.27 7.46 -13.49
CA LEU A 6 4.50 8.50 -12.81
C LEU A 6 3.79 9.38 -13.85
N LYS A 7 2.46 9.34 -13.87
CA LYS A 7 1.63 10.14 -14.79
C LYS A 7 0.84 11.16 -13.95
N VAL A 8 1.42 12.35 -13.75
CA VAL A 8 0.71 13.44 -13.04
C VAL A 8 0.77 14.73 -13.85
N PRO A 9 -0.31 15.09 -14.58
CA PRO A 9 -0.53 16.45 -15.06
C PRO A 9 -1.07 17.31 -13.91
N GLY A 10 -0.47 18.48 -13.66
CA GLY A 10 -0.98 19.48 -12.69
C GLY A 10 -0.15 19.62 -11.40
N PHE A 11 1.15 19.90 -11.54
CA PHE A 11 2.14 19.88 -10.46
C PHE A 11 2.11 21.09 -9.50
N THR A 12 1.47 22.20 -9.86
CA THR A 12 1.63 23.49 -9.14
C THR A 12 0.56 23.78 -8.09
N TYR A 13 -0.72 23.43 -8.34
CA TYR A 13 -1.81 23.75 -7.41
C TYR A 13 -1.90 22.79 -6.22
N HIS A 14 -1.44 21.54 -6.37
CA HIS A 14 -1.52 20.55 -5.31
C HIS A 14 -0.46 20.74 -4.20
N MET A 15 0.70 21.35 -4.51
CA MET A 15 1.76 21.61 -3.52
C MET A 15 1.39 22.74 -2.54
N LEU A 16 0.60 23.74 -2.95
CA LEU A 16 0.23 24.88 -2.10
C LEU A 16 -0.78 24.50 -1.00
N SER A 17 -1.61 23.46 -1.19
CA SER A 17 -2.53 22.97 -0.16
C SER A 17 -1.92 21.90 0.78
N MET A 18 -0.78 21.32 0.41
CA MET A 18 -0.14 20.21 1.13
C MET A 18 0.85 20.62 2.22
N LYS A 19 0.95 21.92 2.54
CA LYS A 19 1.85 22.48 3.58
C LYS A 19 1.54 22.02 5.02
N ARG A 20 0.58 21.12 5.24
CA ARG A 20 0.15 20.67 6.57
C ARG A 20 0.41 19.19 6.79
N ARG A 21 1.20 18.87 7.82
CA ARG A 21 1.40 17.53 8.42
C ARG A 21 0.09 16.75 8.65
N GLY A 22 -1.04 17.45 8.79
CA GLY A 22 -2.38 16.87 8.84
C GLY A 22 -2.81 16.14 7.57
N SER A 23 -2.40 16.60 6.39
CA SER A 23 -2.73 15.95 5.11
C SER A 23 -2.13 14.55 5.01
N MET A 24 -0.83 14.39 5.32
CA MET A 24 -0.14 13.10 5.25
C MET A 24 -0.64 12.11 6.31
N LYS A 25 -0.94 12.59 7.53
CA LYS A 25 -1.56 11.78 8.58
C LYS A 25 -2.93 11.24 8.16
N ASN A 26 -3.77 12.07 7.55
CA ASN A 26 -5.08 11.66 7.06
C ASN A 26 -4.96 10.60 5.95
N LYS A 27 -3.98 10.74 5.04
CA LYS A 27 -3.69 9.73 4.01
C LYS A 27 -3.25 8.40 4.62
N CYS A 28 -2.38 8.41 5.63
CA CYS A 28 -1.98 7.19 6.34
C CYS A 28 -3.16 6.53 7.08
N PHE A 29 -4.05 7.33 7.68
CA PHE A 29 -5.26 6.82 8.32
C PHE A 29 -6.18 6.12 7.31
N LEU A 30 -6.43 6.74 6.15
CA LEU A 30 -7.22 6.14 5.08
C LEU A 30 -6.59 4.84 4.57
N ALA A 31 -5.27 4.81 4.37
CA ALA A 31 -4.55 3.60 4.00
C ALA A 31 -4.70 2.48 5.04
N ARG A 32 -4.66 2.81 6.34
CA ARG A 32 -4.86 1.84 7.42
C ARG A 32 -6.26 1.23 7.39
N VAL A 33 -7.31 2.06 7.28
CA VAL A 33 -8.69 1.59 7.18
C VAL A 33 -8.85 0.65 5.99
N LYS A 34 -8.25 0.99 4.85
CA LYS A 34 -8.29 0.15 3.64
C LYS A 34 -7.53 -1.16 3.84
N ALA A 35 -6.32 -1.13 4.39
CA ALA A 35 -5.56 -2.33 4.71
C ALA A 35 -6.34 -3.28 5.63
N THR A 36 -6.99 -2.75 6.67
CA THR A 36 -7.85 -3.54 7.56
C THR A 36 -9.04 -4.17 6.82
N ASN A 37 -9.67 -3.44 5.91
CA ASN A 37 -10.77 -3.98 5.10
C ASN A 37 -10.29 -5.04 4.11
N THR A 38 -9.13 -4.85 3.49
CA THR A 38 -8.51 -5.85 2.62
C THR A 38 -8.16 -7.11 3.40
N ILE A 39 -7.61 -7.02 4.62
CA ILE A 39 -7.37 -8.18 5.49
C ILE A 39 -8.67 -8.95 5.78
N LYS A 40 -9.78 -8.25 6.05
CA LYS A 40 -11.09 -8.89 6.26
C LYS A 40 -11.57 -9.62 5.00
N LEU A 41 -11.40 -9.01 3.83
CA LEU A 41 -11.72 -9.62 2.55
C LEU A 41 -10.87 -10.88 2.32
N ILE A 42 -9.54 -10.80 2.50
CA ILE A 42 -8.62 -11.93 2.35
C ILE A 42 -9.02 -13.09 3.27
N ASN A 43 -9.30 -12.82 4.56
CA ASN A 43 -9.77 -13.85 5.49
C ASN A 43 -11.07 -14.52 5.03
N THR A 44 -11.99 -13.74 4.46
CA THR A 44 -13.24 -14.27 3.88
C THR A 44 -12.96 -15.16 2.68
N LEU A 45 -12.03 -14.76 1.80
CA LEU A 45 -11.63 -15.53 0.63
C LEU A 45 -10.93 -16.83 1.00
N ILE A 46 -10.08 -16.83 2.05
CA ILE A 46 -9.47 -18.04 2.61
C ILE A 46 -10.56 -19.00 3.13
N ALA A 47 -11.52 -18.50 3.90
CA ALA A 47 -12.61 -19.31 4.44
C ALA A 47 -13.49 -19.91 3.33
N ASN A 48 -13.74 -19.13 2.28
CA ASN A 48 -14.58 -19.53 1.14
C ASN A 48 -13.84 -20.32 0.06
N SER A 49 -12.52 -20.54 0.21
CA SER A 49 -11.73 -21.29 -0.78
C SER A 49 -12.12 -22.78 -0.85
N GLY A 50 -12.83 -23.30 0.16
CA GLY A 50 -13.36 -24.66 0.17
C GLY A 50 -12.27 -25.71 -0.12
N SER A 51 -12.48 -26.48 -1.18
CA SER A 51 -11.55 -27.51 -1.65
C SER A 51 -10.58 -27.05 -2.74
N ASP A 52 -10.49 -25.74 -3.04
CA ASP A 52 -9.50 -25.20 -3.97
C ASP A 52 -8.19 -24.86 -3.21
N PRO A 53 -7.17 -25.74 -3.26
CA PRO A 53 -5.92 -25.51 -2.56
C PRO A 53 -5.13 -24.34 -3.15
N ARG A 54 -5.30 -24.02 -4.44
CA ARG A 54 -4.60 -22.90 -5.09
C ARG A 54 -5.16 -21.57 -4.61
N ALA A 55 -6.49 -21.45 -4.57
CA ALA A 55 -7.15 -20.28 -3.98
C ALA A 55 -6.69 -20.05 -2.53
N LYS A 56 -6.73 -21.10 -1.72
CA LYS A 56 -6.33 -21.02 -0.31
C LYS A 56 -4.87 -20.60 -0.15
N SER A 57 -3.97 -21.16 -0.97
CA SER A 57 -2.55 -20.81 -0.97
C SER A 57 -2.32 -19.35 -1.36
N HIS A 58 -2.94 -18.92 -2.46
CA HIS A 58 -2.85 -17.55 -2.98
C HIS A 58 -3.32 -16.52 -1.94
N TYR A 59 -4.52 -16.69 -1.37
CA TYR A 59 -5.01 -15.72 -0.38
C TYR A 59 -4.25 -15.78 0.94
N SER A 60 -3.71 -16.94 1.33
CA SER A 60 -2.86 -17.04 2.53
C SER A 60 -1.53 -16.31 2.33
N ALA A 61 -0.91 -16.43 1.16
CA ALA A 61 0.30 -15.69 0.81
C ALA A 61 0.05 -14.17 0.80
N CYS A 62 -1.03 -13.73 0.13
CA CYS A 62 -1.45 -12.33 0.18
C CYS A 62 -1.70 -11.82 1.62
N LEU A 63 -2.30 -12.63 2.51
CA LEU A 63 -2.50 -12.24 3.91
C LEU A 63 -1.18 -11.90 4.61
N THR A 64 -0.09 -12.61 4.28
CA THR A 64 1.23 -12.34 4.86
C THR A 64 1.77 -10.98 4.45
N HIS A 65 1.51 -10.52 3.23
CA HIS A 65 1.90 -9.18 2.79
C HIS A 65 1.14 -8.07 3.53
N PHE A 66 -0.09 -8.32 3.95
CA PHE A 66 -0.89 -7.30 4.65
C PHE A 66 -0.73 -7.31 6.18
N ASN A 67 -0.65 -8.49 6.79
CA ASN A 67 -0.82 -8.70 8.22
C ASN A 67 0.33 -9.46 8.90
N ASN A 68 1.55 -9.36 8.37
CA ASN A 68 2.72 -9.87 9.08
C ASN A 68 3.26 -8.82 10.07
N ASN A 69 3.50 -9.26 11.30
CA ASN A 69 3.86 -8.39 12.43
C ASN A 69 5.25 -7.73 12.27
N ASN A 70 6.13 -8.32 11.46
CA ASN A 70 7.51 -7.87 11.28
C ASN A 70 7.70 -7.09 9.97
N LYS A 71 6.93 -7.42 8.94
CA LYS A 71 6.98 -6.87 7.58
C LYS A 71 5.56 -6.94 7.01
N GLY A 72 5.11 -5.96 6.25
CA GLY A 72 3.75 -5.96 5.73
C GLY A 72 3.06 -4.61 5.86
N VAL A 73 1.99 -4.45 5.09
CA VAL A 73 1.27 -3.18 4.87
C VAL A 73 0.97 -2.43 6.17
N LEU A 74 0.39 -3.08 7.18
CA LEU A 74 0.09 -2.43 8.46
C LEU A 74 1.35 -1.96 9.19
N LYS A 75 2.41 -2.77 9.18
CA LYS A 75 3.69 -2.42 9.82
C LYS A 75 4.37 -1.27 9.07
N HIS A 76 4.32 -1.26 7.75
CA HIS A 76 4.84 -0.15 6.95
C HIS A 76 4.08 1.16 7.23
N LEU A 77 2.76 1.12 7.44
CA LEU A 77 2.00 2.31 7.84
C LEU A 77 2.41 2.83 9.21
N ASP A 78 2.63 1.95 10.18
CA ASP A 78 3.14 2.34 11.50
C ASP A 78 4.51 3.00 11.38
N ASN A 79 5.40 2.42 10.56
CA ASN A 79 6.73 2.96 10.29
C ASN A 79 6.65 4.33 9.60
N ILE A 80 5.81 4.49 8.56
CA ILE A 80 5.58 5.76 7.88
C ILE A 80 5.09 6.82 8.86
N GLN A 81 4.11 6.49 9.72
CA GLN A 81 3.61 7.42 10.72
C GLN A 81 4.67 7.80 11.76
N HIS A 82 5.54 6.86 12.15
CA HIS A 82 6.65 7.10 13.06
C HIS A 82 7.72 8.01 12.43
N THR A 83 8.24 7.66 11.25
CA THR A 83 9.26 8.46 10.54
C THR A 83 8.73 9.85 10.16
N LEU A 84 7.44 9.97 9.86
CA LEU A 84 6.77 11.26 9.69
C LEU A 84 6.84 12.17 10.92
N LYS A 85 6.71 11.62 12.13
CA LYS A 85 6.83 12.39 13.38
C LYS A 85 8.28 12.89 13.56
N MET A 86 9.24 12.07 13.16
CA MET A 86 10.67 12.38 13.19
C MET A 86 11.12 13.30 12.04
N ARG A 87 10.24 13.61 11.08
CA ARG A 87 10.54 14.34 9.84
C ARG A 87 11.59 13.66 8.97
N ASP A 88 11.77 12.35 9.14
CA ASP A 88 12.64 11.55 8.30
C ASP A 88 11.91 11.19 7.00
N TYR A 89 11.95 12.12 6.04
CA TYR A 89 11.26 11.94 4.75
C TYR A 89 11.91 10.87 3.87
N TYR A 90 13.19 10.57 4.07
CA TYR A 90 13.86 9.46 3.40
C TYR A 90 13.34 8.12 3.92
N GLY A 91 13.21 7.97 5.24
CA GLY A 91 12.56 6.80 5.85
C GLY A 91 11.10 6.64 5.44
N VAL A 92 10.35 7.74 5.30
CA VAL A 92 8.98 7.69 4.73
C VAL A 92 9.00 7.17 3.29
N PHE A 93 9.88 7.70 2.45
CA PHE A 93 10.01 7.27 1.06
C PHE A 93 10.36 5.78 0.96
N GLN A 94 11.33 5.30 1.74
CA GLN A 94 11.70 3.88 1.77
C GLN A 94 10.54 2.99 2.23
N ALA A 95 9.91 3.31 3.36
CA ALA A 95 8.80 2.52 3.90
C ALA A 95 7.59 2.50 2.95
N THR A 96 7.30 3.60 2.26
CA THR A 96 6.24 3.67 1.24
C THR A 96 6.57 2.83 0.01
N THR A 97 7.85 2.75 -0.38
CA THR A 97 8.27 1.89 -1.50
C THR A 97 8.09 0.40 -1.16
N VAL A 98 8.45 -0.02 0.06
CA VAL A 98 8.24 -1.41 0.49
C VAL A 98 6.74 -1.74 0.61
N PHE A 99 5.94 -0.80 1.11
CA PHE A 99 4.48 -0.95 1.12
C PHE A 99 3.94 -1.26 -0.28
N ILE A 100 4.39 -0.55 -1.31
CA ILE A 100 3.93 -0.77 -2.70
C ILE A 100 4.24 -2.21 -3.13
N VAL A 101 5.46 -2.68 -2.84
CA VAL A 101 5.87 -4.05 -3.17
C VAL A 101 4.95 -5.06 -2.51
N ASP A 102 4.63 -4.92 -1.22
CA ASP A 102 3.71 -5.84 -0.54
C ASP A 102 2.30 -5.85 -1.15
N VAL A 103 1.80 -4.70 -1.59
CA VAL A 103 0.49 -4.62 -2.26
C VAL A 103 0.54 -5.26 -3.65
N GLU A 104 1.58 -4.98 -4.44
CA GLU A 104 1.78 -5.57 -5.77
C GLU A 104 2.00 -7.09 -5.69
N ASP A 105 2.78 -7.56 -4.72
CA ASP A 105 3.08 -8.97 -4.55
C ASP A 105 1.81 -9.77 -4.26
N CYS A 106 0.92 -9.25 -3.39
CA CYS A 106 -0.40 -9.84 -3.21
C CYS A 106 -1.28 -9.75 -4.47
N ILE A 107 -1.46 -8.55 -5.06
CA ILE A 107 -2.54 -8.30 -6.02
C ILE A 107 -2.17 -8.70 -7.45
N ILE A 108 -0.90 -8.57 -7.82
CA ILE A 108 -0.43 -8.66 -9.21
C ILE A 108 0.48 -9.89 -9.43
N LYS A 109 1.24 -10.32 -8.41
CA LYS A 109 2.43 -11.16 -8.62
C LYS A 109 2.44 -12.52 -7.95
N ASP A 110 1.58 -12.80 -6.98
CA ASP A 110 1.75 -14.02 -6.16
C ASP A 110 1.59 -15.31 -6.97
N ASP A 111 0.75 -15.32 -8.01
CA ASP A 111 0.64 -16.47 -8.91
C ASP A 111 0.13 -16.07 -10.32
N PRO A 112 0.98 -16.03 -11.36
CA PRO A 112 0.53 -15.74 -12.73
C PRO A 112 -0.39 -16.82 -13.31
N THR A 113 -0.54 -17.96 -12.63
CA THR A 113 -1.42 -19.07 -13.01
C THR A 113 -2.75 -19.07 -12.25
N TYR A 114 -2.89 -18.27 -11.19
CA TYR A 114 -4.13 -18.10 -10.45
C TYR A 114 -4.79 -16.77 -10.83
N PHE A 115 -5.81 -16.84 -11.69
CA PHE A 115 -6.61 -15.68 -12.03
C PHE A 115 -7.63 -15.39 -10.93
N ASP A 116 -7.29 -14.44 -10.05
CA ASP A 116 -8.18 -13.99 -8.99
C ASP A 116 -9.42 -13.29 -9.58
N LYS A 117 -10.59 -13.90 -9.38
CA LYS A 117 -11.91 -13.38 -9.79
C LYS A 117 -12.63 -12.62 -8.68
N SER A 118 -12.00 -12.48 -7.53
CA SER A 118 -12.56 -11.78 -6.38
C SER A 118 -12.50 -10.26 -6.55
N ASN A 119 -12.94 -9.54 -5.51
CA ASN A 119 -12.81 -8.08 -5.44
C ASN A 119 -11.44 -7.63 -4.89
N LEU A 120 -10.52 -8.57 -4.58
CA LEU A 120 -9.20 -8.23 -4.05
C LEU A 120 -8.38 -7.34 -5.02
N PRO A 121 -8.39 -7.57 -6.35
CA PRO A 121 -7.67 -6.70 -7.28
C PRO A 121 -8.14 -5.25 -7.29
N GLN A 122 -9.44 -5.00 -7.02
CA GLN A 122 -9.99 -3.64 -6.95
C GLN A 122 -9.46 -2.83 -5.76
N SER A 123 -8.85 -3.49 -4.76
CA SER A 123 -8.24 -2.78 -3.64
C SER A 123 -6.94 -2.05 -4.01
N ALA A 124 -6.27 -2.44 -5.11
CA ALA A 124 -5.01 -1.85 -5.57
C ALA A 124 -5.13 -0.35 -5.92
N ASP A 125 -6.14 0.03 -6.71
CA ASP A 125 -6.32 1.40 -7.22
C ASP A 125 -6.34 2.45 -6.09
N ILE A 126 -6.89 2.07 -4.94
CA ILE A 126 -7.00 2.97 -3.78
C ILE A 126 -5.65 3.12 -3.08
N PHE A 127 -4.89 2.03 -2.95
CA PHE A 127 -3.54 2.08 -2.40
C PHE A 127 -2.62 2.90 -3.31
N GLU A 128 -2.64 2.68 -4.61
CA GLU A 128 -1.83 3.43 -5.58
C GLU A 128 -2.00 4.95 -5.42
N ARG A 129 -3.25 5.44 -5.37
CA ARG A 129 -3.51 6.88 -5.21
C ARG A 129 -3.00 7.45 -3.90
N VAL A 130 -3.08 6.69 -2.80
CA VAL A 130 -2.62 7.17 -1.49
C VAL A 130 -1.09 7.17 -1.44
N LEU A 131 -0.46 6.14 -1.98
CA LEU A 131 0.99 5.97 -1.96
C LEU A 131 1.70 6.93 -2.90
N ASP A 132 1.13 7.19 -4.08
CA ASP A 132 1.70 8.15 -5.05
C ASP A 132 1.80 9.56 -4.45
N ILE A 133 0.79 9.96 -3.68
CA ILE A 133 0.81 11.23 -2.93
C ILE A 133 1.92 11.22 -1.88
N ILE A 134 2.02 10.16 -1.06
CA ILE A 134 3.03 10.07 0.01
C ILE A 134 4.44 10.08 -0.57
N LEU A 135 4.68 9.30 -1.63
CA LEU A 135 5.96 9.24 -2.34
C LEU A 135 6.34 10.59 -2.93
N THR A 136 5.41 11.24 -3.64
CA THR A 136 5.66 12.52 -4.30
C THR A 136 6.03 13.59 -3.29
N ILE A 137 5.28 13.69 -2.18
CA ILE A 137 5.59 14.62 -1.09
C ILE A 137 6.95 14.32 -0.47
N SER A 138 7.23 13.04 -0.18
CA SER A 138 8.49 12.64 0.47
C SER A 138 9.70 12.95 -0.41
N LYS A 139 9.64 12.63 -1.71
CA LYS A 139 10.68 12.98 -2.68
C LYS A 139 10.93 14.49 -2.76
N TYR A 140 9.87 15.29 -2.75
CA TYR A 140 10.01 16.75 -2.76
C TYR A 140 10.71 17.25 -1.50
N LEU A 141 10.33 16.75 -0.32
CA LEU A 141 10.90 17.16 0.96
C LEU A 141 12.34 16.68 1.19
N ILE A 142 12.77 15.58 0.55
CA ILE A 142 14.17 15.13 0.56
C ILE A 142 15.08 16.07 -0.24
N ARG A 143 14.58 16.63 -1.35
CA ARG A 143 15.36 17.48 -2.27
C ARG A 143 15.51 18.93 -1.82
N LYS A 144 14.85 19.32 -0.74
CA LYS A 144 14.84 20.66 -0.20
C LYS A 144 15.79 20.77 0.98
#